data_AF-A0A9P3IVS1-F1
#
_entry.id   AF-A0A9P3IVS1-F1
#
_cell.length_a   1.000
_cell.length_b   1.000
_cell.length_c   1.000
_cell.angle_alpha   90.00
_cell.angle_beta   90.00
_cell.angle_gamma   90.00
#
_symmetry.space_group_name_H-M   'P 1'
#
loop_
_entity.id
_entity.type
_entity.pdbx_description
1 polymer ?
#
loop_
_entity_poly.entity_id
_entity_poly.type
_entity_poly.pdbx_seq_one_letter_code
_entity_poly.pdbx_strand_id
1 'polypeptide(L)'
;MGGDCVRLPRFLLDEVTEANAAFWQQCADQRRWEKERRKRIEERRSEVRNVLSLMPVGRQEVGMDEKKVEKKEEQEEGGGFFWICTEWLKAWADDDNSPCPIDNSALLCAHGLVPRASLPLMKRISPVAWAVLLSQYGGGPSLSQEACCTECLVAEAFATVSSRSYREEKARVRLLVEGNLKGKGLEGAGYYVSKPWLNNWLRRTKGDAPTAADSNPLGGLICPHLGLMPEAGGGEARRAVVSGEVWGWLKRWAEEGRRRRERKRA
;
A
#
# COMPACT_ATOMS: atom_id res chain seq x y z
N MET A 1 73.80 8.65 43.76
CA MET A 1 73.17 8.83 42.43
C MET A 1 71.76 9.35 42.66
N GLY A 2 71.60 10.67 42.75
CA GLY A 2 70.30 11.31 42.92
C GLY A 2 69.74 11.61 41.53
N GLY A 3 68.68 10.90 41.13
CA GLY A 3 67.96 11.22 39.90
C GLY A 3 67.24 12.56 40.11
N ASP A 4 67.61 13.57 39.32
CA ASP A 4 66.90 14.83 39.26
C ASP A 4 65.43 14.55 38.88
N CYS A 5 64.55 14.76 39.84
CA CYS A 5 63.12 14.73 39.62
C CYS A 5 62.78 15.96 38.77
N VAL A 6 62.59 15.76 37.46
CA VAL A 6 62.19 16.81 36.52
C VAL A 6 60.86 17.38 37.01
N ARG A 7 60.91 18.55 37.67
CA ARG A 7 59.73 19.28 38.10
C ARG A 7 59.17 20.03 36.91
N LEU A 8 57.89 19.82 36.63
CA LEU A 8 57.17 20.56 35.60
C LEU A 8 57.24 22.08 35.93
N PRO A 9 57.53 22.94 34.93
CA PRO A 9 57.34 24.38 35.08
C PRO A 9 55.94 24.72 35.60
N ARG A 10 55.85 25.74 36.47
CA ARG A 10 54.63 26.04 37.23
C ARG A 10 53.41 26.28 36.33
N PHE A 11 53.59 26.97 35.20
CA PHE A 11 52.49 27.24 34.26
C PHE A 11 51.91 25.97 33.63
N LEU A 12 52.77 24.98 33.28
CA LEU A 12 52.32 23.69 32.78
C LEU A 12 51.63 22.87 33.87
N LEU A 13 52.10 22.99 35.12
CA LEU A 13 51.44 22.32 36.24
C LEU A 13 50.04 22.89 36.48
N ASP A 14 49.89 24.22 36.44
CA ASP A 14 48.60 24.89 36.61
C ASP A 14 47.63 24.49 35.47
N GLU A 15 48.10 24.47 34.21
CA GLU A 15 47.31 24.02 33.05
C GLU A 15 46.87 22.54 33.17
N VAL A 16 47.78 21.65 33.57
CA VAL A 16 47.45 20.23 33.80
C VAL A 16 46.45 20.08 34.94
N THR A 17 46.56 20.88 36.01
CA THR A 17 45.59 20.83 37.11
C THR A 17 44.21 21.32 36.69
N GLU A 18 44.14 22.39 35.89
CA GLU A 18 42.88 22.91 35.34
C GLU A 18 42.24 21.91 34.38
N ALA A 19 43.03 21.34 33.46
CA ALA A 19 42.56 20.32 32.52
C ALA A 19 42.06 19.05 33.24
N ASN A 20 42.76 18.60 34.28
CA ASN A 20 42.31 17.47 35.10
C ASN A 20 41.02 17.80 35.86
N ALA A 21 40.89 19.00 36.42
CA ALA A 21 39.66 19.43 37.08
C ALA A 21 38.48 19.49 36.11
N ALA A 22 38.69 20.04 34.91
CA ALA A 22 37.69 20.08 33.85
C ALA A 22 37.28 18.66 33.39
N PHE A 23 38.25 17.74 33.24
CA PHE A 23 37.99 16.35 32.91
C PHE A 23 37.14 15.64 33.99
N TRP A 24 37.48 15.83 35.27
CA TRP A 24 36.69 15.27 36.37
C TRP A 24 35.27 15.83 36.41
N GLN A 25 35.12 17.13 36.14
CA GLN A 25 33.80 17.78 36.03
C GLN A 25 32.99 17.16 34.88
N GLN A 26 33.60 17.00 33.70
CA GLN A 26 32.96 16.36 32.55
C GLN A 26 32.55 14.91 32.85
N CYS A 27 33.40 14.15 33.55
CA CYS A 27 33.07 12.80 33.99
C CYS A 27 31.88 12.79 34.96
N ALA A 28 31.80 13.75 35.89
CA ALA A 28 30.67 13.89 36.80
C ALA A 28 29.38 14.25 36.03
N ASP A 29 29.46 15.16 35.06
CA ASP A 29 28.35 15.56 34.21
C ASP A 29 27.84 14.40 33.35
N GLN A 30 28.75 13.64 32.73
CA GLN A 30 28.40 12.46 31.95
C GLN A 30 27.69 11.40 32.80
N ARG A 31 28.17 11.12 34.02
CA ARG A 31 27.51 10.18 34.93
C ARG A 31 26.12 10.65 35.35
N ARG A 32 25.94 11.95 35.57
CA ARG A 32 24.62 12.56 35.85
C ARG A 32 23.69 12.36 34.66
N TRP A 33 24.14 12.71 33.45
CA TRP A 33 23.39 12.54 32.21
C TRP A 33 23.00 11.07 31.97
N GLU A 34 23.91 10.11 32.15
CA GLU A 34 23.62 8.69 32.00
C GLU A 34 22.56 8.19 33.00
N LYS A 35 22.62 8.68 34.25
CA LYS A 35 21.65 8.34 35.29
C LYS A 35 20.26 8.89 34.95
N GLU A 36 20.18 10.15 34.54
CA GLU A 36 18.92 10.78 34.12
C GLU A 36 18.33 10.13 32.88
N ARG A 37 19.17 9.84 31.87
CA ARG A 37 18.74 9.14 30.66
C ARG A 37 18.21 7.75 30.99
N ARG A 38 18.91 6.98 31.84
CA ARG A 38 18.44 5.66 32.29
C ARG A 38 17.09 5.76 33.00
N LYS A 39 16.88 6.79 33.81
CA LYS A 39 15.60 7.04 34.49
C LYS A 39 14.49 7.29 33.47
N ARG A 40 14.71 8.16 32.46
CA ARG A 40 13.72 8.43 31.39
C ARG A 40 13.36 7.17 30.61
N ILE A 41 14.35 6.34 30.28
CA ILE A 41 14.11 5.06 29.57
C ILE A 41 13.25 4.12 30.43
N GLU A 42 13.47 4.03 31.74
CA GLU A 42 12.66 3.17 32.62
C GLU A 42 11.23 3.70 32.76
N GLU A 43 11.06 5.01 32.90
CA GLU A 43 9.75 5.67 32.92
C GLU A 43 8.98 5.40 31.61
N ARG A 44 9.62 5.59 30.46
CA ARG A 44 9.06 5.27 29.14
C ARG A 44 8.67 3.80 29.03
N ARG A 45 9.54 2.87 29.44
CA ARG A 45 9.23 1.42 29.42
C ARG A 45 8.04 1.07 30.32
N SER A 46 7.95 1.71 31.48
CA SER A 46 6.81 1.54 32.39
C SER A 46 5.51 2.01 31.75
N GLU A 47 5.53 3.19 31.12
CA GLU A 47 4.39 3.74 30.39
C GLU A 47 3.96 2.83 29.25
N VAL A 48 4.90 2.35 28.42
CA VAL A 48 4.63 1.42 27.32
C VAL A 48 3.97 0.14 27.84
N ARG A 49 4.51 -0.45 28.91
CA ARG A 49 3.91 -1.65 29.54
C ARG A 49 2.50 -1.38 30.04
N ASN A 50 2.26 -0.20 30.61
CA ASN A 50 0.93 0.19 31.10
C ASN A 50 -0.07 0.33 29.94
N VAL A 51 0.28 1.02 28.85
CA VAL A 51 -0.60 1.16 27.70
C VAL A 51 -0.86 -0.20 27.03
N LEU A 52 0.17 -1.04 26.88
CA LEU A 52 0.02 -2.39 26.31
C LEU A 52 -0.89 -3.29 27.14
N SER A 53 -0.91 -3.15 28.47
CA SER A 53 -1.83 -3.91 29.33
C SER A 53 -3.29 -3.49 29.15
N LEU A 54 -3.52 -2.23 28.74
CA LEU A 54 -4.83 -1.67 28.42
C LEU A 54 -5.27 -1.95 26.98
N MET A 55 -4.36 -2.40 26.10
CA MET A 55 -4.63 -2.63 24.68
C MET A 55 -5.46 -3.88 24.30
N PRO A 56 -5.69 -4.91 25.13
CA PRO A 56 -6.55 -6.02 24.75
C PRO A 56 -7.97 -5.54 24.42
N VAL A 57 -8.25 -5.34 23.13
CA VAL A 57 -9.61 -5.32 22.59
C VAL A 57 -10.00 -6.78 22.55
N GLY A 58 -10.93 -7.20 23.42
CA GLY A 58 -11.35 -8.59 23.55
C GLY A 58 -11.45 -9.25 22.17
N ARG A 59 -10.62 -10.27 21.93
CA ARG A 59 -10.71 -11.05 20.69
C ARG A 59 -12.04 -11.79 20.79
N GLN A 60 -12.98 -11.47 19.89
CA GLN A 60 -14.13 -12.33 19.66
C GLN A 60 -13.58 -13.65 19.11
N GLU A 61 -13.34 -14.60 20.00
CA GLU A 61 -13.10 -15.98 19.62
C GLU A 61 -14.42 -16.49 19.07
N VAL A 62 -14.52 -16.57 17.74
CA VAL A 62 -15.55 -17.36 17.06
C VAL A 62 -15.18 -18.83 17.28
N GLY A 63 -15.35 -19.28 18.52
CA GLY A 63 -15.33 -20.67 18.92
C GLY A 63 -16.68 -21.26 18.58
N MET A 64 -16.70 -22.12 17.57
CA MET A 64 -17.85 -22.90 17.16
C MET A 64 -18.09 -24.00 18.19
N ASP A 65 -18.70 -23.65 19.33
CA ASP A 65 -19.21 -24.58 20.34
C ASP A 65 -20.62 -24.13 20.77
N GLU A 66 -21.63 -24.80 20.23
CA GLU A 66 -23.06 -24.43 20.25
C GLU A 66 -23.76 -24.58 21.63
N LYS A 67 -23.04 -24.59 22.76
CA LYS A 67 -23.65 -24.91 24.07
C LYS A 67 -23.33 -23.97 25.24
N LYS A 68 -23.00 -22.71 24.96
CA LYS A 68 -22.80 -21.70 26.02
C LYS A 68 -23.35 -20.32 25.64
N VAL A 69 -24.53 -20.28 25.02
CA VAL A 69 -25.11 -19.05 24.48
C VAL A 69 -25.99 -18.31 25.51
N GLU A 70 -26.66 -18.98 26.43
CA GLU A 70 -27.75 -18.30 27.19
C GLU A 70 -27.35 -17.52 28.46
N LYS A 71 -26.06 -17.21 28.70
CA LYS A 71 -25.69 -16.44 29.91
C LYS A 71 -24.49 -15.50 29.78
N LYS A 72 -24.22 -15.01 28.58
CA LYS A 72 -23.17 -14.00 28.35
C LYS A 72 -23.54 -12.93 27.32
N GLU A 73 -24.79 -12.86 26.91
CA GLU A 73 -25.24 -11.96 25.84
C GLU A 73 -25.74 -10.59 26.34
N GLU A 74 -25.92 -10.39 27.64
CA GLU A 74 -26.42 -9.11 28.19
C GLU A 74 -25.31 -8.14 28.68
N GLN A 75 -24.03 -8.44 28.48
CA GLN A 75 -22.91 -7.56 28.89
C GLN A 75 -21.80 -7.37 27.83
N GLU A 76 -22.00 -7.79 26.58
CA GLU A 76 -21.01 -7.63 25.50
C GLU A 76 -21.56 -6.80 24.31
N GLU A 77 -22.52 -5.92 24.55
CA GLU A 77 -22.75 -4.78 23.65
C GLU A 77 -21.79 -3.64 24.01
N GLY A 78 -20.85 -3.30 23.12
CA GLY A 78 -20.22 -1.97 23.11
C GLY A 78 -18.74 -1.86 23.47
N GLY A 79 -17.92 -2.90 23.26
CA GLY A 79 -16.46 -2.76 23.33
C GLY A 79 -15.88 -2.08 22.07
N GLY A 80 -16.14 -0.78 21.85
CA GLY A 80 -15.57 -0.03 20.73
C GLY A 80 -14.04 0.01 20.75
N PHE A 81 -13.40 0.47 19.68
CA PHE A 81 -11.94 0.63 19.61
C PHE A 81 -11.55 1.87 18.80
N PHE A 82 -10.29 2.28 18.95
CA PHE A 82 -9.68 3.34 18.15
C PHE A 82 -8.53 2.79 17.31
N TRP A 83 -8.35 3.37 16.14
CA TRP A 83 -7.18 3.18 15.29
C TRP A 83 -6.10 4.18 15.63
N ILE A 84 -4.86 3.70 15.66
CA ILE A 84 -3.68 4.54 15.86
C ILE A 84 -2.56 4.17 14.89
N CYS A 85 -1.83 5.17 14.41
CA CYS A 85 -0.72 5.01 13.47
C CYS A 85 0.41 4.18 14.11
N THR A 86 0.86 3.15 13.39
CA THR A 86 1.93 2.25 13.86
C THR A 86 3.27 2.97 13.90
N GLU A 87 3.54 3.88 12.97
CA GLU A 87 4.79 4.66 12.98
C GLU A 87 4.86 5.59 14.18
N TRP A 88 3.74 6.24 14.53
CA TRP A 88 3.68 7.03 15.76
C TRP A 88 3.89 6.16 16.99
N LEU A 89 3.23 4.99 17.08
CA LEU A 89 3.43 4.06 18.20
C LEU A 89 4.88 3.60 18.35
N LYS A 90 5.59 3.34 17.24
CA LYS A 90 7.01 2.97 17.27
C LYS A 90 7.86 4.12 17.79
N ALA A 91 7.70 5.31 17.22
CA ALA A 91 8.43 6.50 17.64
C ALA A 91 8.18 6.81 19.13
N TRP A 92 6.92 6.75 19.58
CA TRP A 92 6.55 6.94 20.97
C TRP A 92 7.19 5.90 21.91
N ALA A 93 7.29 4.64 21.50
CA ALA A 93 7.87 3.58 22.33
C ALA A 93 9.41 3.64 22.41
N ASP A 94 10.06 4.05 21.32
CA ASP A 94 11.52 4.03 21.18
C ASP A 94 12.21 5.33 21.62
N ASP A 95 11.50 6.47 21.63
CA ASP A 95 12.06 7.78 21.99
C ASP A 95 12.07 8.02 23.51
N ASP A 96 13.27 8.31 24.06
CA ASP A 96 13.48 8.70 25.46
C ASP A 96 13.34 10.21 25.69
N ASN A 97 12.99 10.97 24.65
CA ASN A 97 12.58 12.38 24.69
C ASN A 97 11.05 12.53 24.72
N SER A 98 10.59 13.79 24.75
CA SER A 98 9.15 14.11 24.75
C SER A 98 8.54 13.73 23.40
N PRO A 99 7.61 12.76 23.33
CA PRO A 99 6.99 12.33 22.08
C PRO A 99 6.22 13.47 21.44
N CYS A 100 6.22 13.50 20.10
CA CYS A 100 5.34 14.38 19.34
C CYS A 100 3.85 14.05 19.62
N PRO A 101 2.94 15.03 19.46
CA PRO A 101 1.51 14.78 19.50
C PRO A 101 1.11 13.63 18.57
N ILE A 102 0.02 12.93 18.91
CA ILE A 102 -0.49 11.83 18.08
C ILE A 102 -0.78 12.35 16.67
N ASP A 103 -0.23 11.69 15.65
CA ASP A 103 -0.53 11.99 14.25
C ASP A 103 -1.04 10.75 13.52
N ASN A 104 -2.32 10.78 13.19
CA ASN A 104 -3.01 9.75 12.40
C ASN A 104 -3.27 10.18 10.95
N SER A 105 -2.78 11.34 10.52
CA SER A 105 -3.12 11.94 9.22
C SER A 105 -2.69 11.07 8.04
N ALA A 106 -1.56 10.35 8.18
CA ALA A 106 -1.06 9.41 7.18
C ALA A 106 -1.99 8.22 6.92
N LEU A 107 -2.96 7.96 7.82
CA LEU A 107 -3.93 6.88 7.65
C LEU A 107 -5.13 7.28 6.80
N LEU A 108 -5.32 8.58 6.56
CA LEU A 108 -6.52 9.11 5.92
C LEU A 108 -6.39 9.15 4.39
N CYS A 109 -7.50 8.90 3.71
CA CYS A 109 -7.66 9.21 2.31
C CYS A 109 -8.09 10.68 2.12
N ALA A 110 -8.26 11.11 0.86
CA ALA A 110 -8.75 12.44 0.53
C ALA A 110 -10.14 12.77 1.11
N HIS A 111 -10.95 11.75 1.46
CA HIS A 111 -12.25 11.92 2.13
C HIS A 111 -12.13 12.15 3.65
N GLY A 112 -10.92 12.13 4.21
CA GLY A 112 -10.70 12.28 5.65
C GLY A 112 -11.04 11.03 6.49
N LEU A 113 -11.20 9.87 5.83
CA LEU A 113 -11.50 8.58 6.46
C LEU A 113 -10.42 7.55 6.12
N VAL A 114 -10.41 6.41 6.80
CA VAL A 114 -9.41 5.35 6.66
C VAL A 114 -9.76 4.40 5.50
N PRO A 115 -9.00 4.39 4.39
CA PRO A 115 -9.19 3.40 3.33
C PRO A 115 -8.63 2.04 3.75
N ARG A 116 -9.06 0.97 3.05
CA ARG A 116 -8.56 -0.40 3.28
C ARG A 116 -7.03 -0.51 3.16
N ALA A 117 -6.42 0.27 2.27
CA ALA A 117 -4.97 0.30 2.07
C ALA A 117 -4.18 0.71 3.31
N SER A 118 -4.79 1.45 4.25
CA SER A 118 -4.14 1.91 5.48
C SER A 118 -4.16 0.89 6.62
N LEU A 119 -4.95 -0.20 6.52
CA LEU A 119 -5.04 -1.23 7.56
C LEU A 119 -3.69 -1.78 8.05
N PRO A 120 -2.67 -2.03 7.19
CA PRO A 120 -1.37 -2.53 7.63
C PRO A 120 -0.56 -1.52 8.44
N LEU A 121 -0.89 -0.22 8.33
CA LEU A 121 -0.16 0.89 8.94
C LEU A 121 -0.72 1.29 10.31
N MET A 122 -1.75 0.61 10.79
CA MET A 122 -2.43 0.98 12.04
C MET A 122 -2.68 -0.19 12.97
N LYS A 123 -2.92 0.12 14.24
CA LYS A 123 -3.28 -0.83 15.29
C LYS A 123 -4.59 -0.43 15.95
N ARG A 124 -5.31 -1.43 16.44
CA ARG A 124 -6.47 -1.23 17.32
C ARG A 124 -5.99 -1.08 18.75
N ILE A 125 -6.55 -0.11 19.45
CA ILE A 125 -6.38 0.07 20.88
C ILE A 125 -7.74 0.23 21.55
N SER A 126 -7.83 -0.15 22.82
CA SER A 126 -9.05 0.04 23.59
C SER A 126 -9.36 1.55 23.77
N PRO A 127 -10.62 1.92 24.04
CA PRO A 127 -10.99 3.30 24.34
C PRO A 127 -10.24 3.85 25.57
N VAL A 128 -9.94 2.99 26.55
CA VAL A 128 -9.17 3.36 27.75
C VAL A 128 -7.73 3.70 27.38
N ALA A 129 -7.07 2.84 26.59
CA ALA A 129 -5.71 3.11 26.12
C ALA A 129 -5.64 4.39 25.26
N TRP A 130 -6.64 4.60 24.39
CA TRP A 130 -6.76 5.83 23.61
C TRP A 130 -6.89 7.07 24.49
N ALA A 131 -7.76 7.04 25.51
CA ALA A 131 -7.95 8.16 26.42
C ALA A 131 -6.67 8.53 27.18
N VAL A 132 -5.90 7.52 27.64
CA VAL A 132 -4.60 7.75 28.30
C VAL A 132 -3.63 8.45 27.36
N LEU A 133 -3.43 7.91 26.15
CA LEU A 133 -2.52 8.48 25.17
C LEU A 133 -2.94 9.89 24.76
N LEU A 134 -4.23 10.10 24.48
CA LEU A 134 -4.76 11.40 24.07
C LEU A 134 -4.64 12.45 25.17
N SER A 135 -4.89 12.07 26.44
CA SER A 135 -4.74 12.97 27.58
C SER A 135 -3.29 13.41 27.80
N GLN A 136 -2.32 12.54 27.51
CA GLN A 136 -0.91 12.80 27.75
C GLN A 136 -0.23 13.53 26.58
N TYR A 137 -0.60 13.18 25.35
CA TYR A 137 0.09 13.65 24.14
C TYR A 137 -0.75 14.55 23.23
N GLY A 138 -2.08 14.56 23.37
CA GLY A 138 -2.97 15.28 22.47
C GLY A 138 -2.82 14.82 21.01
N GLY A 139 -3.08 15.74 20.08
CA GLY A 139 -2.98 15.49 18.64
C GLY A 139 -4.27 14.97 18.01
N GLY A 140 -4.14 14.23 16.91
CA GLY A 140 -5.25 13.66 16.16
C GLY A 140 -4.90 13.30 14.71
N PRO A 141 -5.90 13.07 13.86
CA PRO A 141 -7.33 12.95 14.19
C PRO A 141 -7.67 11.69 15.00
N SER A 142 -8.80 11.71 15.69
CA SER A 142 -9.34 10.52 16.37
C SER A 142 -10.05 9.63 15.35
N LEU A 143 -9.70 8.35 15.32
CA LEU A 143 -10.21 7.37 14.36
C LEU A 143 -10.90 6.24 15.11
N SER A 144 -12.22 6.32 15.27
CA SER A 144 -13.01 5.25 15.88
C SER A 144 -13.19 4.06 14.93
N GLN A 145 -13.93 3.05 15.37
CA GLN A 145 -14.30 1.88 14.57
C GLN A 145 -15.05 2.24 13.27
N GLU A 146 -15.77 3.36 13.27
CA GLU A 146 -16.56 3.88 12.15
C GLU A 146 -15.73 4.70 11.16
N ALA A 147 -14.44 4.94 11.44
CA ALA A 147 -13.58 5.77 10.60
C ALA A 147 -13.23 5.12 9.24
N CYS A 148 -13.74 3.93 8.93
CA CYS A 148 -13.53 3.26 7.65
C CYS A 148 -14.21 4.02 6.50
N CYS A 149 -13.46 4.26 5.41
CA CYS A 149 -13.97 4.94 4.23
C CYS A 149 -14.74 3.98 3.30
N THR A 150 -16.06 4.01 3.36
CA THR A 150 -16.93 3.20 2.49
C THR A 150 -16.76 3.55 1.02
N GLU A 151 -16.53 4.82 0.68
CA GLU A 151 -16.32 5.24 -0.71
C GLU A 151 -15.08 4.59 -1.33
N CYS A 152 -13.95 4.63 -0.62
CA CYS A 152 -12.73 3.96 -1.07
C CYS A 152 -12.92 2.43 -1.13
N LEU A 153 -13.64 1.85 -0.17
CA LEU A 153 -13.92 0.42 -0.15
C LEU A 153 -14.76 -0.02 -1.36
N VAL A 154 -15.83 0.72 -1.67
CA VAL A 154 -16.69 0.45 -2.83
C VAL A 154 -15.91 0.65 -4.13
N ALA A 155 -15.09 1.69 -4.24
CA ALA A 155 -14.26 1.92 -5.42
C ALA A 155 -13.26 0.77 -5.65
N GLU A 156 -12.60 0.27 -4.60
CA GLU A 156 -11.69 -0.88 -4.68
C GLU A 156 -12.42 -2.17 -5.06
N ALA A 157 -13.59 -2.42 -4.45
CA ALA A 157 -14.42 -3.56 -4.78
C ALA A 157 -14.90 -3.52 -6.23
N PHE A 158 -15.37 -2.36 -6.70
CA PHE A 158 -15.79 -2.16 -8.08
C PHE A 158 -14.63 -2.33 -9.07
N ALA A 159 -13.45 -1.78 -8.77
CA ALA A 159 -12.25 -1.97 -9.58
C ALA A 159 -11.83 -3.46 -9.66
N THR A 160 -11.95 -4.18 -8.54
CA THR A 160 -11.65 -5.62 -8.47
C THR A 160 -12.65 -6.45 -9.26
N VAL A 161 -13.95 -6.18 -9.14
CA VAL A 161 -15.00 -6.90 -9.86
C VAL A 161 -14.93 -6.61 -11.36
N SER A 162 -14.78 -5.33 -11.74
CA SER A 162 -14.66 -4.93 -13.14
C SER A 162 -13.42 -5.52 -13.81
N SER A 163 -12.26 -5.53 -13.13
CA SER A 163 -11.05 -6.18 -13.67
C SER A 163 -11.21 -7.69 -13.81
N ARG A 164 -11.87 -8.36 -12.86
CA ARG A 164 -12.19 -9.79 -12.96
C ARG A 164 -13.10 -10.10 -14.14
N SER A 165 -14.22 -9.38 -14.27
CA SER A 165 -15.13 -9.53 -15.41
C SER A 165 -14.41 -9.32 -16.74
N TYR A 166 -13.49 -8.35 -16.79
CA TYR A 166 -12.68 -8.09 -17.96
C TYR A 166 -11.70 -9.23 -18.31
N ARG A 167 -11.05 -9.83 -17.29
CA ARG A 167 -10.17 -10.99 -17.46
C ARG A 167 -10.92 -12.20 -18.00
N GLU A 168 -12.08 -12.50 -17.41
CA GLU A 168 -12.92 -13.63 -17.81
C GLU A 168 -13.41 -13.46 -19.25
N GLU A 169 -13.91 -12.28 -19.60
CA GLU A 169 -14.36 -11.99 -20.96
C GLU A 169 -13.21 -12.03 -21.98
N LYS A 170 -12.02 -11.48 -21.64
CA LYS A 170 -10.82 -11.58 -22.49
C LYS A 170 -10.41 -13.04 -22.70
N ALA A 171 -10.47 -13.88 -21.67
CA ALA A 171 -10.16 -15.30 -21.78
C ALA A 171 -11.17 -16.03 -22.67
N ARG A 172 -12.46 -15.71 -22.56
CA ARG A 172 -13.52 -16.24 -23.41
C ARG A 172 -13.29 -15.89 -24.88
N VAL A 173 -13.05 -14.62 -25.20
CA VAL A 173 -12.79 -14.15 -26.57
C VAL A 173 -11.50 -14.74 -27.14
N ARG A 174 -10.48 -14.95 -26.31
CA ARG A 174 -9.26 -15.65 -26.73
C ARG A 174 -9.56 -17.06 -27.24
N LEU A 175 -10.39 -17.83 -26.54
CA LEU A 175 -10.79 -19.17 -26.98
C LEU A 175 -11.55 -19.13 -28.31
N LEU A 176 -12.42 -18.13 -28.50
CA LEU A 176 -13.13 -17.92 -29.76
C LEU A 176 -12.18 -17.58 -30.91
N VAL A 177 -11.20 -16.70 -30.67
CA VAL A 177 -10.16 -16.38 -31.66
C VAL A 177 -9.39 -17.63 -32.08
N GLU A 178 -8.93 -18.43 -31.11
CA GLU A 178 -8.21 -19.68 -31.38
C GLU A 178 -9.07 -20.69 -32.16
N GLY A 179 -10.38 -20.74 -31.88
CA GLY A 179 -11.36 -21.51 -32.64
C GLY A 179 -11.52 -21.01 -34.08
N ASN A 180 -11.72 -19.70 -34.26
CA ASN A 180 -11.88 -19.06 -35.58
C ASN A 180 -10.64 -19.25 -36.46
N LEU A 181 -9.44 -19.15 -35.89
CA LEU A 181 -8.18 -19.41 -36.61
C LEU A 181 -8.06 -20.86 -37.09
N LYS A 182 -8.79 -21.80 -36.47
CA LYS A 182 -8.92 -23.20 -36.89
C LYS A 182 -10.17 -23.44 -37.75
N GLY A 183 -10.86 -22.38 -38.19
CA GLY A 183 -12.07 -22.45 -39.00
C GLY A 183 -13.35 -22.81 -38.24
N LYS A 184 -13.33 -22.82 -36.90
CA LYS A 184 -14.50 -23.17 -36.07
C LYS A 184 -15.26 -21.91 -35.63
N GLY A 185 -16.57 -22.03 -35.44
CA GLY A 185 -17.41 -20.96 -34.87
C GLY A 185 -17.49 -19.70 -35.71
N LEU A 186 -17.37 -19.85 -37.04
CA LEU A 186 -17.58 -18.78 -38.02
C LEU A 186 -19.02 -18.87 -38.56
N GLU A 187 -19.99 -18.65 -37.68
CA GLU A 187 -21.40 -18.57 -38.08
C GLU A 187 -21.71 -17.15 -38.56
N GLY A 188 -22.28 -17.02 -39.77
CA GLY A 188 -22.63 -15.75 -40.38
C GLY A 188 -21.48 -15.03 -41.09
N ALA A 189 -21.54 -13.70 -41.16
CA ALA A 189 -20.54 -12.89 -41.86
C ALA A 189 -19.19 -12.89 -41.12
N GLY A 190 -18.12 -13.27 -41.81
CA GLY A 190 -16.74 -13.22 -41.30
C GLY A 190 -16.14 -11.82 -41.42
N TYR A 191 -15.32 -11.44 -40.44
CA TYR A 191 -14.64 -10.14 -40.40
C TYR A 191 -13.13 -10.31 -40.55
N TYR A 192 -12.49 -9.43 -41.31
CA TYR A 192 -11.04 -9.44 -41.47
C TYR A 192 -10.33 -8.66 -40.37
N VAL A 193 -9.29 -9.27 -39.80
CA VAL A 193 -8.37 -8.68 -38.82
C VAL A 193 -6.94 -8.90 -39.27
N SER A 194 -6.03 -7.97 -38.95
CA SER A 194 -4.60 -8.12 -39.22
C SER A 194 -4.05 -9.33 -38.47
N LYS A 195 -3.55 -10.34 -39.20
CA LYS A 195 -3.02 -11.58 -38.62
C LYS A 195 -1.79 -11.32 -37.74
N PRO A 196 -0.83 -10.45 -38.11
CA PRO A 196 0.26 -10.05 -37.21
C PRO A 196 -0.23 -9.40 -35.92
N TRP A 197 -1.23 -8.51 -36.01
CA TRP A 197 -1.82 -7.84 -34.85
C TRP A 197 -2.50 -8.84 -33.92
N LEU A 198 -3.34 -9.73 -34.47
CA LEU A 198 -4.10 -10.72 -33.72
C LEU A 198 -3.18 -11.71 -32.97
N ASN A 199 -2.11 -12.16 -33.63
CA ASN A 199 -1.10 -13.02 -33.01
C ASN A 199 -0.34 -12.31 -31.87
N ASN A 200 -0.03 -11.02 -32.04
CA ASN A 200 0.59 -10.23 -30.98
C ASN A 200 -0.37 -10.04 -29.80
N TRP A 201 -1.64 -9.73 -30.07
CA TRP A 201 -2.69 -9.64 -29.07
C TRP A 201 -2.83 -10.95 -28.26
N LEU A 202 -2.86 -12.12 -28.92
CA LEU A 202 -2.90 -13.44 -28.26
C LEU A 202 -1.70 -13.70 -27.34
N ARG A 203 -0.51 -13.23 -27.72
CA ARG A 203 0.73 -13.38 -26.94
C ARG A 203 0.79 -12.48 -25.71
N ARG A 204 0.09 -11.34 -25.70
CA ARG A 204 0.10 -10.37 -24.60
C ARG A 204 -0.81 -10.85 -23.45
N THR A 205 -0.36 -11.87 -22.73
CA THR A 205 -1.01 -12.40 -21.51
C THR A 205 -0.86 -11.49 -20.30
N LYS A 206 0.15 -10.61 -20.27
CA LYS A 206 0.39 -9.68 -19.16
C LYS A 206 -0.34 -8.36 -19.41
N GLY A 207 -1.59 -8.28 -18.95
CA GLY A 207 -2.33 -7.02 -18.92
C GLY A 207 -3.84 -7.22 -19.04
N ASP A 208 -4.55 -6.77 -18.01
CA ASP A 208 -6.01 -6.64 -17.99
C ASP A 208 -6.48 -5.40 -18.73
N ALA A 209 -5.59 -4.71 -19.44
CA ALA A 209 -5.85 -3.40 -19.99
C ALA A 209 -5.25 -3.31 -21.40
N PRO A 210 -6.01 -2.83 -22.41
CA PRO A 210 -5.47 -2.49 -23.71
C PRO A 210 -4.36 -1.46 -23.59
N THR A 211 -3.33 -1.66 -24.41
CA THR A 211 -2.15 -0.82 -24.56
C THR A 211 -2.24 -0.02 -25.86
N ALA A 212 -1.31 0.92 -26.07
CA ALA A 212 -1.24 1.66 -27.33
C ALA A 212 -1.06 0.74 -28.56
N ALA A 213 -0.43 -0.42 -28.40
CA ALA A 213 -0.23 -1.41 -29.46
C ALA A 213 -1.51 -2.17 -29.85
N ASP A 214 -2.59 -2.02 -29.07
CA ASP A 214 -3.89 -2.62 -29.33
C ASP A 214 -4.83 -1.70 -30.15
N SER A 215 -4.41 -0.46 -30.40
CA SER A 215 -5.27 0.60 -30.96
C SER A 215 -5.76 0.37 -32.40
N ASN A 216 -5.11 -0.49 -33.18
CA ASN A 216 -5.43 -0.69 -34.59
C ASN A 216 -5.43 -2.18 -35.02
N PRO A 217 -6.56 -2.89 -34.91
CA PRO A 217 -6.70 -4.28 -35.33
C PRO A 217 -6.65 -4.48 -36.85
N LEU A 218 -6.74 -3.40 -37.62
CA LEU A 218 -6.63 -3.39 -39.08
C LEU A 218 -5.24 -2.91 -39.54
N GLY A 219 -4.27 -2.82 -38.62
CA GLY A 219 -2.92 -2.35 -38.91
C GLY A 219 -2.27 -3.16 -40.03
N GLY A 220 -1.88 -2.46 -41.10
CA GLY A 220 -1.28 -3.09 -42.28
C GLY A 220 -2.27 -3.80 -43.21
N LEU A 221 -3.59 -3.61 -43.04
CA LEU A 221 -4.61 -4.11 -44.00
C LEU A 221 -5.23 -3.00 -44.84
N ILE A 222 -5.24 -1.76 -44.34
CA ILE A 222 -5.85 -0.63 -45.01
C ILE A 222 -4.75 0.23 -45.64
N CYS A 223 -4.95 0.63 -46.90
CA CYS A 223 -4.04 1.55 -47.58
C CYS A 223 -4.28 3.01 -47.12
N PRO A 224 -3.39 3.96 -47.44
CA PRO A 224 -3.60 5.38 -47.11
C PRO A 224 -4.93 5.97 -47.62
N HIS A 225 -5.52 5.36 -48.66
CA HIS A 225 -6.79 5.76 -49.26
C HIS A 225 -8.01 5.09 -48.60
N LEU A 226 -7.86 4.46 -47.43
CA LEU A 226 -8.92 3.82 -46.66
C LEU A 226 -9.55 2.56 -47.33
N GLY A 227 -8.94 2.07 -48.40
CA GLY A 227 -9.30 0.82 -49.06
C GLY A 227 -8.63 -0.39 -48.43
N LEU A 228 -9.28 -1.56 -48.50
CA LEU A 228 -8.68 -2.84 -48.13
C LEU A 228 -7.61 -3.21 -49.17
N MET A 229 -6.39 -3.49 -48.71
CA MET A 229 -5.32 -3.90 -49.61
C MET A 229 -5.60 -5.29 -50.22
N PRO A 230 -5.19 -5.53 -51.48
CA PRO A 230 -5.28 -6.84 -52.10
C PRO A 230 -4.54 -7.91 -51.29
N GLU A 231 -4.99 -9.16 -51.41
CA GLU A 231 -4.23 -10.32 -50.95
C GLU A 231 -3.06 -10.57 -51.91
N ALA A 232 -2.08 -9.67 -51.92
CA ALA A 232 -0.86 -9.89 -52.68
C ALA A 232 -0.12 -11.08 -52.05
N GLY A 233 0.25 -12.07 -52.88
CA GLY A 233 0.92 -13.32 -52.47
C GLY A 233 2.30 -13.17 -51.80
N GLY A 234 2.68 -11.97 -51.35
CA GLY A 234 3.98 -11.60 -50.77
C GLY A 234 3.97 -11.21 -49.28
N GLY A 235 2.85 -11.37 -48.55
CA GLY A 235 2.89 -11.40 -47.09
C GLY A 235 2.79 -10.08 -46.32
N GLU A 236 2.62 -8.93 -46.98
CA GLU A 236 2.47 -7.62 -46.32
C GLU A 236 1.10 -7.42 -45.66
N ALA A 237 -0.01 -7.72 -46.36
CA ALA A 237 -1.38 -7.51 -45.88
C ALA A 237 -2.06 -8.79 -45.35
N ARG A 238 -1.36 -9.55 -44.48
CA ARG A 238 -1.87 -10.84 -43.99
C ARG A 238 -3.09 -10.67 -43.09
N ARG A 239 -4.23 -11.23 -43.52
CA ARG A 239 -5.51 -11.19 -42.82
C ARG A 239 -5.89 -12.53 -42.19
N ALA A 240 -6.68 -12.46 -41.12
CA ALA A 240 -7.36 -13.58 -40.49
C ALA A 240 -8.87 -13.29 -40.45
N VAL A 241 -9.68 -14.32 -40.58
CA VAL A 241 -11.15 -14.21 -40.47
C VAL A 241 -11.57 -14.55 -39.04
N VAL A 242 -12.40 -13.70 -38.44
CA VAL A 242 -12.99 -13.92 -37.12
C VAL A 242 -14.51 -13.79 -37.18
N SER A 243 -15.21 -14.35 -36.20
CA SER A 243 -16.66 -14.20 -36.07
C SER A 243 -17.06 -12.76 -35.75
N GLY A 244 -18.33 -12.42 -35.98
CA GLY A 244 -18.86 -11.10 -35.64
C GLY A 244 -18.77 -10.76 -34.14
N GLU A 245 -18.93 -11.77 -33.29
CA GLU A 245 -18.77 -11.62 -31.84
C GLU A 245 -17.34 -11.20 -31.47
N VAL A 246 -16.35 -11.94 -31.98
CA VAL A 246 -14.93 -11.65 -31.75
C VAL A 246 -14.58 -10.25 -32.28
N TRP A 247 -15.03 -9.92 -33.50
CA TRP A 247 -14.80 -8.59 -34.08
C TRP A 247 -15.39 -7.47 -33.23
N GLY A 248 -16.63 -7.61 -32.79
CA GLY A 248 -17.31 -6.62 -31.95
C GLY A 248 -16.54 -6.35 -30.65
N TRP A 249 -16.00 -7.40 -30.04
CA TRP A 249 -15.18 -7.25 -28.84
C TRP A 249 -13.81 -6.62 -29.13
N LEU A 250 -13.09 -7.08 -30.16
CA LEU A 250 -11.77 -6.55 -30.53
C LEU A 250 -11.83 -5.06 -30.91
N LYS A 251 -12.94 -4.63 -31.52
CA LYS A 251 -13.19 -3.23 -31.83
C LYS A 251 -13.28 -2.37 -30.57
N ARG A 252 -14.07 -2.79 -29.57
CA ARG A 252 -14.16 -2.10 -28.27
C ARG A 252 -12.82 -2.07 -27.54
N TRP A 253 -12.07 -3.18 -27.59
CA TRP A 253 -10.72 -3.27 -27.03
C TRP A 253 -9.76 -2.26 -27.67
N ALA A 254 -9.78 -2.15 -28.99
CA ALA A 254 -8.94 -1.22 -29.74
C ALA A 254 -9.30 0.25 -29.51
N GLU A 255 -10.59 0.57 -29.40
CA GLU A 255 -11.07 1.91 -29.02
C GLU A 255 -10.54 2.33 -27.65
N GLU A 256 -10.59 1.45 -26.66
CA GLU A 256 -10.06 1.74 -25.34
C GLU A 256 -8.53 1.94 -25.37
N GLY A 257 -7.82 1.14 -26.17
CA GLY A 257 -6.40 1.35 -26.43
C GLY A 257 -6.08 2.71 -27.07
N ARG A 258 -6.94 3.20 -27.97
CA ARG A 258 -6.83 4.55 -28.57
C ARG A 258 -7.03 5.65 -27.52
N ARG A 259 -8.11 5.59 -26.74
CA ARG A 259 -8.38 6.57 -25.68
C ARG A 259 -7.22 6.67 -24.68
N ARG A 260 -6.63 5.53 -24.29
CA ARG A 260 -5.46 5.52 -23.40
C ARG A 260 -4.20 6.11 -24.02
N ARG A 261 -3.99 5.91 -25.33
CA ARG A 261 -2.87 6.53 -26.05
C ARG A 261 -3.02 8.05 -26.09
N GLU A 262 -4.23 8.55 -26.28
CA GLU A 262 -4.53 9.99 -26.30
C GLU A 262 -4.31 10.62 -24.92
N ARG A 263 -4.81 10.00 -23.85
CA ARG A 263 -4.61 10.47 -22.46
C ARG A 263 -3.14 10.54 -22.01
N LYS A 264 -2.25 9.74 -22.60
CA LYS A 264 -0.80 9.78 -22.31
C LYS A 264 -0.04 10.86 -23.09
N ARG A 265 -0.68 11.43 -24.11
CA ARG A 265 -0.09 12.45 -25.00
C ARG A 265 -0.53 13.88 -24.64
N ALA A 266 -1.67 14.01 -23.97
CA ALA A 266 -2.09 15.24 -23.30
C ALA A 266 -1.35 15.40 -21.98
#